data_AF-A0AA43A7U9-F1
#
_entry.id   AF-A0AA43A7U9-F1
#
_cell.length_a   1.000
_cell.length_b   1.000
_cell.length_c   1.000
_cell.angle_alpha   90.00
_cell.angle_beta   90.00
_cell.angle_gamma   90.00
#
_symmetry.space_group_name_H-M   'P 1'
#
loop_
_entity.id
_entity.type
_entity.pdbx_description
1 polymer ?
#
loop_
_entity_poly.entity_id
_entity_poly.type
_entity_poly.pdbx_seq_one_letter_code
_entity_poly.pdbx_strand_id
1 'polypeptide(L)' 'MTARPTNLDPYWMPFTANRAFKQAPRMFVAAKDMHYVTDDGRQVLDGTAGLWCVNAGHCRPRIVEAVQKQVAAMDYSPA' A
#
# COMPACT_ATOMS: atom_id res chain seq x y z
N MET A 1 6.41 -17.58 -5.83
CA MET A 1 5.81 -17.86 -4.51
C MET A 1 4.37 -17.38 -4.54
N THR A 2 3.42 -18.26 -4.80
CA THR A 2 1.99 -17.92 -4.84
C THR A 2 1.46 -17.80 -3.41
N ALA A 3 1.33 -16.58 -2.90
CA ALA A 3 0.64 -16.34 -1.63
C ALA A 3 -0.84 -16.74 -1.80
N ARG A 4 -1.27 -17.78 -1.09
CA ARG A 4 -2.68 -18.14 -0.95
C ARG A 4 -3.39 -17.08 -0.09
N PRO A 5 -4.68 -16.81 -0.31
CA PRO A 5 -5.27 -15.54 0.07
C PRO A 5 -5.47 -15.46 1.58
N THR A 6 -4.99 -14.36 2.15
CA THR A 6 -5.39 -13.88 3.48
C THR A 6 -6.92 -13.91 3.55
N ASN A 7 -7.49 -14.55 4.58
CA ASN A 7 -8.93 -14.48 4.80
C ASN A 7 -9.35 -13.00 4.90
N LEU A 8 -10.15 -12.52 3.94
CA LEU A 8 -10.61 -11.14 3.87
C LEU A 8 -11.91 -10.90 4.65
N ASP A 9 -12.56 -11.95 5.17
CA ASP A 9 -13.79 -11.84 5.95
C ASP A 9 -13.70 -10.83 7.11
N PRO A 10 -12.65 -10.83 7.96
CA PRO A 10 -12.54 -9.87 9.06
C PRO A 10 -12.28 -8.43 8.61
N TYR A 11 -11.90 -8.21 7.34
CA TYR A 11 -11.59 -6.88 6.85
C TYR A 11 -12.84 -6.21 6.25
N TRP A 12 -13.30 -5.14 6.90
CA TRP A 12 -14.32 -4.25 6.34
C TRP A 12 -13.62 -3.09 5.63
N MET A 13 -13.61 -3.12 4.30
CA MET A 13 -12.93 -2.13 3.49
C MET A 13 -13.73 -0.81 3.40
N PRO A 14 -13.07 0.34 3.59
CA PRO A 14 -13.70 1.66 3.48
C PRO A 14 -14.06 1.97 2.03
N PHE A 15 -15.22 2.61 1.82
CA PHE A 15 -15.71 3.06 0.49
C PHE A 15 -15.58 2.03 -0.65
N THR A 16 -15.69 0.74 -0.32
CA THR A 16 -15.45 -0.36 -1.27
C THR A 16 -16.67 -1.28 -1.33
N ALA A 17 -17.00 -1.75 -2.53
CA ALA A 17 -17.97 -2.83 -2.72
C ALA A 17 -17.40 -4.17 -2.18
N ASN A 18 -17.52 -4.37 -0.87
CA ASN A 18 -16.83 -5.43 -0.12
C ASN A 18 -17.08 -6.83 -0.70
N ARG A 19 -18.34 -7.19 -0.98
CA ARG A 19 -18.71 -8.50 -1.55
C ARG A 19 -18.02 -8.77 -2.89
N ALA A 20 -18.10 -7.81 -3.81
CA ALA A 20 -17.51 -7.95 -5.14
C ALA A 20 -15.97 -8.02 -5.09
N PHE A 21 -15.34 -7.21 -4.25
CA PHE A 21 -13.89 -7.26 -4.08
C PHE A 21 -13.43 -8.59 -3.47
N LYS A 22 -14.11 -9.10 -2.43
CA LYS A 22 -13.73 -10.38 -1.79
C LYS A 22 -13.87 -11.59 -2.74
N GLN A 23 -14.77 -11.53 -3.73
CA GLN A 23 -14.90 -12.55 -4.78
C GLN A 23 -13.76 -12.55 -5.80
N ALA A 24 -13.24 -11.37 -6.14
CA ALA A 24 -12.15 -11.19 -7.10
C ALA A 24 -11.21 -10.07 -6.64
N PRO A 25 -10.31 -10.35 -5.67
CA PRO A 25 -9.46 -9.32 -5.07
C PRO A 25 -8.49 -8.71 -6.09
N ARG A 26 -8.31 -7.39 -6.02
CA ARG A 26 -7.27 -6.67 -6.76
C ARG A 26 -6.17 -6.28 -5.78
N MET A 27 -5.20 -7.18 -5.60
CA MET A 27 -4.14 -7.00 -4.60
C MET A 27 -2.92 -6.33 -5.22
N PHE A 28 -2.39 -5.31 -4.54
CA PHE A 28 -1.10 -4.71 -4.82
C PHE A 28 -0.11 -5.10 -3.71
N VAL A 29 1.11 -5.46 -4.08
CA VAL A 29 2.13 -6.00 -3.17
C VAL A 29 3.40 -5.15 -3.11
N ALA A 30 3.60 -4.22 -4.06
CA ALA A 30 4.68 -3.25 -4.03
C ALA A 30 4.27 -1.97 -4.77
N ALA A 31 5.05 -0.91 -4.57
CA ALA A 31 4.92 0.33 -5.33
C ALA A 31 6.28 1.03 -5.45
N LYS A 32 6.52 1.71 -6.57
CA LYS A 32 7.71 2.54 -6.79
C LYS A 32 7.41 3.64 -7.78
N ASP A 33 7.82 4.87 -7.43
CA ASP A 33 7.60 6.06 -8.25
C ASP A 33 6.11 6.19 -8.62
N MET A 34 5.72 6.07 -9.89
CA MET A 34 4.32 6.20 -10.32
C MET A 34 3.59 4.86 -10.50
N HIS A 35 4.14 3.73 -10.04
CA HIS A 35 3.57 2.42 -10.34
C HIS A 35 3.32 1.56 -9.10
N TYR A 36 2.21 0.82 -9.14
CA TYR A 36 1.96 -0.34 -8.29
C TYR A 36 2.41 -1.62 -8.98
N VAL A 37 2.67 -2.64 -8.17
CA VAL A 37 2.89 -4.03 -8.61
C VAL A 37 1.81 -4.91 -8.00
N THR A 38 1.07 -5.63 -8.84
CA THR A 38 0.07 -6.59 -8.40
C THR A 38 0.71 -7.87 -7.87
N ASP A 39 -0.05 -8.68 -7.13
CA ASP A 39 0.39 -9.99 -6.63
C ASP A 39 0.76 -10.99 -7.74
N ASP A 40 0.18 -10.83 -8.93
CA ASP A 40 0.53 -11.56 -10.16
C ASP A 40 1.67 -10.90 -10.97
N GLY A 41 2.30 -9.83 -10.46
CA GLY A 41 3.51 -9.21 -11.00
C GLY A 41 3.30 -8.13 -12.08
N ARG A 42 2.06 -7.79 -12.43
CA ARG A 42 1.78 -6.71 -13.38
C ARG A 42 2.12 -5.35 -12.78
N GLN A 43 2.66 -4.46 -13.62
CA GLN A 43 2.83 -3.04 -13.29
C GLN A 43 1.54 -2.28 -13.64
N VAL A 44 1.09 -1.42 -12.73
CA VAL A 44 -0.12 -0.60 -12.92
C VAL A 44 0.23 0.85 -12.61
N LEU A 45 -0.05 1.75 -13.55
CA LEU A 45 0.13 3.19 -13.35
C LEU A 45 -0.80 3.70 -12.24
N ASP A 46 -0.23 4.42 -11.29
CA ASP A 46 -0.96 5.16 -10.29
C ASP A 46 -1.38 6.54 -10.84
N GLY A 47 -2.55 6.58 -11.48
CA GLY A 47 -3.09 7.80 -12.07
C GLY A 47 -3.62 8.83 -11.06
N THR A 48 -3.74 8.47 -9.78
CA THR A 48 -4.38 9.30 -8.74
C THR A 48 -3.46 9.61 -7.56
N ALA A 49 -2.16 9.30 -7.67
CA ALA A 49 -1.20 9.42 -6.56
C ALA A 49 -1.73 8.74 -5.28
N GLY A 50 -2.25 7.53 -5.43
CA GLY A 50 -2.94 6.72 -4.43
C GLY A 50 -4.34 7.22 -4.21
N LEU A 51 -4.48 8.17 -3.32
CA LEU A 51 -5.72 8.90 -3.07
C LEU A 51 -5.39 10.38 -2.88
N TRP A 52 -4.68 10.95 -3.88
CA TRP A 52 -4.20 12.33 -3.86
C TRP A 52 -3.14 12.60 -2.78
N CYS A 53 -2.46 11.56 -2.29
CA CYS A 53 -1.55 11.64 -1.14
C CYS A 53 -0.06 11.47 -1.52
N VAL A 54 0.24 10.82 -2.65
CA VAL A 54 1.59 10.35 -2.96
C VAL A 54 2.21 11.15 -4.12
N ASN A 55 2.09 12.48 -4.06
CA ASN A 55 2.48 13.37 -5.16
C ASN A 55 3.99 13.32 -5.49
N ALA A 56 4.83 12.96 -4.53
CA ALA A 56 6.27 12.79 -4.73
C ALA A 56 6.65 11.42 -5.35
N GLY A 57 5.67 10.53 -5.58
CA GLY A 57 5.86 9.14 -5.97
C GLY A 57 6.06 8.19 -4.78
N HIS A 58 5.79 6.90 -5.01
CA HIS A 58 5.90 5.85 -4.00
C HIS A 58 7.37 5.55 -3.64
N CYS A 59 7.61 5.23 -2.36
CA CYS A 59 8.88 4.72 -1.85
C CYS A 59 10.11 5.58 -2.23
N ARG A 60 10.04 6.88 -1.94
CA ARG A 60 11.16 7.82 -2.12
C ARG A 60 12.23 7.60 -1.04
N PRO A 61 13.50 7.32 -1.40
CA PRO A 61 14.52 6.94 -0.43
C PRO A 61 14.69 7.93 0.73
N ARG A 62 14.69 9.24 0.43
CA ARG A 62 14.80 10.29 1.45
C ARG A 62 13.70 10.24 2.52
N ILE A 63 12.46 9.94 2.13
CA ILE A 63 11.32 9.86 3.06
C ILE A 63 11.43 8.58 3.89
N VAL A 64 11.72 7.45 3.23
CA VAL A 64 11.88 6.15 3.90
C VAL A 64 12.98 6.22 4.95
N GLU A 65 14.16 6.73 4.59
CA GLU A 65 15.30 6.88 5.51
C GLU A 65 14.98 7.80 6.69
N ALA A 66 14.26 8.91 6.45
CA ALA A 66 13.89 9.84 7.52
C ALA A 66 12.93 9.20 8.53
N VAL A 67 11.89 8.50 8.05
CA VAL A 67 10.93 7.77 8.91
C VAL A 67 11.63 6.68 9.69
N GLN A 68 12.46 5.87 9.03
CA GLN A 68 13.21 4.79 9.69
C GLN A 68 14.09 5.32 10.83
N LYS A 69 14.87 6.38 10.57
CA LYS A 69 15.73 7.00 11.59
C LYS A 69 14.91 7.53 12.77
N GLN A 70 13.82 8.23 12.50
CA GLN A 70 13.01 8.83 13.55
C GLN A 70 12.30 7.79 14.40
N VAL A 71 11.67 6.78 13.78
CA VAL A 71 10.99 5.69 14.50
C VAL A 71 11.96 4.88 15.35
N ALA A 72 13.20 4.67 14.86
CA ALA A 72 14.24 4.00 15.64
C ALA A 72 14.74 4.84 16.84
N ALA A 73 14.71 6.17 16.72
CA ALA A 73 15.15 7.07 17.78
C ALA A 73 14.06 7.33 18.82
N MET A 74 12.85 7.61 18.37
CA MET A 74 11.68 7.93 19.19
C MET A 74 10.43 7.84 18.30
N ASP A 75 9.73 6.72 18.40
CA ASP A 75 8.47 6.44 17.71
C ASP A 75 7.30 7.24 18.32
N TYR A 76 7.32 7.44 19.63
CA TYR A 76 6.32 8.22 20.36
C TYR A 76 6.93 8.90 21.58
N SER A 77 6.48 10.13 21.86
CA SER A 77 6.72 10.82 23.13
C SER A 77 5.37 11.11 23.79
N PRO A 78 5.22 10.87 25.10
CA PRO A 78 4.08 11.44 25.83
C PRO A 78 4.16 12.97 25.84
N ALA A 79 3.02 13.63 26.06
CA ALA A 79 2.87 15.07 26.19
C ALA A 79 3.27 15.58 27.58
#